data_AF-D8FT49-F1
#
_entry.id   AF-D8FT49-F1
#
_cell.length_a   1.000
_cell.length_b   1.000
_cell.length_c   1.000
_cell.angle_alpha   90.00
_cell.angle_beta   90.00
_cell.angle_gamma   90.00
#
_symmetry.space_group_name_H-M   'P 1'
#
loop_
_entity.id
_entity.type
_entity.pdbx_description
1 polymer ?
#
loop_
_entity_poly.entity_id
_entity_poly.type
_entity_poly.pdbx_seq_one_letter_code
_entity_poly.pdbx_strand_id
1 'polypeptide(L)'
;MVELFCDRHPGLGDKSDEILQAEVVRACQGLPQGEIELILERSLAFASTVEEMARFVLDHKVNKLRGRGLEFIAEADVPDAGGLDLLDESLSKVASLLSPEAEKYGLKFPKGMILWGPPGTGKSLSAKLAAKKMGVPLLAADWGSIVGSSKPDLALRELLELTQALSPTILYWDDFDKGFAGWNSNADGGVSRRLSGKLLTWMQEHQYPIYIVATVNRLGMLPPELIRRFDDIFFVDLPHEGAMYEIFNLHLKKYFPEFRNASESPWTDDEWRILLRDYRLCTPAEVGNAVRKCAEEIYYRDRVQGKQPDELKVTLQDLRQQRYQFTPSMQRDEEQILAIRNQATYARSASGPDRSRFSIPLQELFG
;
A
#
# COMPACT_ATOMS: atom_id res chain seq x y z
N MET A 1 -4.39 28.84 -17.24
CA MET A 1 -3.17 28.81 -18.10
C MET A 1 -3.08 27.50 -18.85
N VAL A 2 -3.13 26.35 -18.17
CA VAL A 2 -3.19 25.03 -18.83
C VAL A 2 -4.43 24.90 -19.74
N GLU A 3 -5.61 25.32 -19.29
CA GLU A 3 -6.82 25.39 -20.13
C GLU A 3 -6.60 26.24 -21.40
N LEU A 4 -6.08 27.46 -21.24
CA LEU A 4 -5.68 28.35 -22.34
C LEU A 4 -4.62 27.73 -23.27
N PHE A 5 -3.78 26.83 -22.78
CA PHE A 5 -2.78 26.12 -23.57
C PHE A 5 -3.44 25.00 -24.40
N CYS A 6 -4.33 24.21 -23.79
CA CYS A 6 -5.15 23.21 -24.49
C CYS A 6 -6.04 23.86 -25.56
N ASP A 7 -6.67 25.00 -25.26
CA ASP A 7 -7.50 25.76 -26.20
C ASP A 7 -6.76 26.23 -27.45
N ARG A 8 -5.45 26.49 -27.31
CA ARG A 8 -4.58 26.94 -28.42
C ARG A 8 -4.07 25.78 -29.29
N HIS A 9 -4.21 24.54 -28.85
CA HIS A 9 -3.70 23.34 -29.53
C HIS A 9 -4.81 22.31 -29.79
N PRO A 10 -5.75 22.58 -30.72
CA PRO A 10 -6.91 21.73 -30.98
C PRO A 10 -6.59 20.36 -31.60
N GLY A 11 -5.31 20.08 -31.91
CA GLY A 11 -4.87 18.77 -32.43
C GLY A 11 -4.70 17.69 -31.35
N LEU A 12 -4.88 18.03 -30.06
CA LEU A 12 -4.66 17.13 -28.92
C LEU A 12 -5.91 16.35 -28.49
N GLY A 13 -7.09 16.64 -29.05
CA GLY A 13 -8.36 16.01 -28.68
C GLY A 13 -9.54 16.97 -28.85
N ASP A 14 -10.77 16.43 -28.87
CA ASP A 14 -11.99 17.22 -29.10
C ASP A 14 -12.23 18.22 -27.95
N LYS A 15 -12.73 19.41 -28.28
CA LYS A 15 -12.86 20.57 -27.36
C LYS A 15 -13.83 20.36 -26.19
N SER A 16 -14.50 19.22 -26.15
CA SER A 16 -15.62 18.88 -25.28
C SER A 16 -15.24 18.00 -24.09
N ASP A 17 -14.01 17.52 -23.98
CA ASP A 17 -13.61 16.61 -22.91
C ASP A 17 -13.02 17.39 -21.71
N GLU A 18 -13.90 18.10 -20.98
CA GLU A 18 -13.57 18.82 -19.74
C GLU A 18 -12.84 17.92 -18.73
N ILE A 19 -13.11 16.60 -18.77
CA ILE A 19 -12.50 15.59 -17.91
C ILE A 19 -11.01 15.42 -18.23
N LEU A 20 -10.64 15.34 -19.52
CA LEU A 20 -9.24 15.18 -19.94
C LEU A 20 -8.43 16.44 -19.71
N GLN A 21 -9.02 17.63 -19.93
CA GLN A 21 -8.37 18.89 -19.58
C GLN A 21 -8.11 18.99 -18.07
N ALA A 22 -9.06 18.53 -17.24
CA ALA A 22 -8.88 18.46 -15.80
C ALA A 22 -7.76 17.48 -15.38
N GLU A 23 -7.43 16.47 -16.19
CA GLU A 23 -6.29 15.58 -15.95
C GLU A 23 -4.94 16.27 -16.19
N VAL A 24 -4.77 17.02 -17.28
CA VAL A 24 -3.52 17.78 -17.51
C VAL A 24 -3.39 18.90 -16.47
N VAL A 25 -4.49 19.56 -16.11
CA VAL A 25 -4.49 20.54 -15.02
C VAL A 25 -4.00 19.90 -13.72
N ARG A 26 -4.55 18.74 -13.34
CA ARG A 26 -4.08 17.96 -12.18
C ARG A 26 -2.61 17.54 -12.32
N ALA A 27 -2.20 17.08 -13.49
CA ALA A 27 -0.82 16.70 -13.77
C ALA A 27 0.14 17.89 -13.62
N CYS A 28 -0.28 19.11 -13.95
CA CYS A 28 0.51 20.34 -13.82
C CYS A 28 0.48 20.95 -12.40
N GLN A 29 -0.44 20.54 -11.52
CA GLN A 29 -0.58 21.14 -10.19
C GLN A 29 0.73 21.13 -9.38
N GLY A 30 1.03 22.29 -8.79
CA GLY A 30 2.22 22.60 -8.00
C GLY A 30 3.58 22.40 -8.66
N LEU A 31 3.64 22.45 -9.99
CA LEU A 31 4.85 22.87 -10.70
C LEU A 31 4.91 24.42 -10.78
N PRO A 32 6.10 25.03 -10.75
CA PRO A 32 6.27 26.45 -11.06
C PRO A 32 5.73 26.77 -12.45
N GLN A 33 5.12 27.95 -12.64
CA GLN A 33 4.54 28.37 -13.92
C GLN A 33 5.50 28.21 -15.12
N GLY A 34 6.74 28.68 -15.01
CA GLY A 34 7.72 28.56 -16.10
C GLY A 34 8.13 27.12 -16.39
N GLU A 35 8.01 26.22 -15.40
CA GLU A 35 8.26 24.79 -15.58
C GLU A 35 7.06 24.11 -16.26
N ILE A 36 5.83 24.49 -15.90
CA ILE A 36 4.61 24.05 -16.60
C ILE A 36 4.70 24.40 -18.08
N GLU A 37 4.99 25.66 -18.41
CA GLU A 37 5.11 26.13 -19.80
C GLU A 37 6.17 25.34 -20.58
N LEU A 38 7.36 25.16 -20.00
CA LEU A 38 8.45 24.40 -20.62
C LEU A 38 8.08 22.94 -20.90
N ILE A 39 7.42 22.28 -19.94
CA ILE A 39 7.05 20.86 -20.06
C ILE A 39 5.92 20.69 -21.07
N LEU A 40 4.90 21.55 -21.00
CA LEU A 40 3.79 21.52 -21.95
C LEU A 40 4.29 21.74 -23.38
N GLU A 41 5.17 22.72 -23.61
CA GLU A 41 5.80 22.92 -24.93
C GLU A 41 6.62 21.72 -25.39
N ARG A 42 7.40 21.09 -24.50
CA ARG A 42 8.17 19.88 -24.82
C ARG A 42 7.28 18.68 -25.11
N SER A 43 6.16 18.56 -24.40
CA SER A 43 5.24 17.43 -24.54
C SER A 43 4.56 17.42 -25.91
N LEU A 44 4.32 18.58 -26.53
CA LEU A 44 3.76 18.68 -27.89
C LEU A 44 4.58 17.94 -28.96
N ALA A 45 5.87 17.72 -28.73
CA ALA A 45 6.72 16.98 -29.67
C ALA A 45 6.53 15.46 -29.60
N PHE A 46 5.90 14.95 -28.53
CA PHE A 46 5.83 13.52 -28.23
C PHE A 46 4.42 13.02 -27.88
N ALA A 47 3.52 13.91 -27.47
CA ALA A 47 2.14 13.61 -27.10
C ALA A 47 1.18 14.07 -28.21
N SER A 48 0.37 13.13 -28.68
CA SER A 48 -0.70 13.37 -29.66
C SER A 48 -2.06 13.52 -28.98
N THR A 49 -2.19 13.09 -27.72
CA THR A 49 -3.41 13.23 -26.91
C THR A 49 -3.19 14.00 -25.62
N VAL A 50 -4.29 14.49 -25.04
CA VAL A 50 -4.31 15.12 -23.71
C VAL A 50 -3.84 14.15 -22.61
N GLU A 51 -4.17 12.86 -22.67
CA GLU A 51 -3.68 11.88 -21.68
C GLU A 51 -2.17 11.66 -21.79
N GLU A 52 -1.63 11.57 -23.00
CA GLU A 52 -0.18 11.43 -23.21
C GLU A 52 0.58 12.65 -22.68
N MET A 53 -0.01 13.84 -22.81
CA MET A 53 0.53 15.09 -22.24
C MET A 53 0.50 15.06 -20.72
N ALA A 54 -0.62 14.66 -20.11
CA ALA A 54 -0.73 14.50 -18.66
C ALA A 54 0.34 13.52 -18.14
N ARG A 55 0.50 12.39 -18.84
CA ARG A 55 1.50 11.38 -18.52
C ARG A 55 2.94 11.91 -18.64
N PHE A 56 3.23 12.72 -19.66
CA PHE A 56 4.54 13.34 -19.83
C PHE A 56 4.88 14.33 -18.69
N VAL A 57 3.90 15.12 -18.27
CA VAL A 57 4.05 16.04 -17.13
C VAL A 57 4.28 15.26 -15.83
N LEU A 58 3.50 14.18 -15.63
CA LEU A 58 3.69 13.27 -14.49
C LEU A 58 5.07 12.61 -14.53
N ASP A 59 5.52 12.08 -15.67
CA ASP A 59 6.84 11.46 -15.82
C ASP A 59 7.98 12.45 -15.56
N HIS A 60 7.85 13.71 -16.00
CA HIS A 60 8.82 14.76 -15.67
C HIS A 60 8.86 15.02 -14.16
N LYS A 61 7.71 15.09 -13.49
CA LYS A 61 7.63 15.16 -12.02
C LYS A 61 8.31 13.97 -11.38
N VAL A 62 7.98 12.74 -11.77
CA VAL A 62 8.55 11.50 -11.24
C VAL A 62 10.07 11.49 -11.40
N ASN A 63 10.58 11.83 -12.58
CA ASN A 63 12.02 11.82 -12.86
C ASN A 63 12.80 12.87 -12.05
N LYS A 64 12.20 14.02 -11.74
CA LYS A 64 12.79 15.03 -10.86
C LYS A 64 12.93 14.54 -9.41
N LEU A 65 12.09 13.59 -9.02
CA LEU A 65 12.03 13.00 -7.68
C LEU A 65 12.85 11.71 -7.55
N ARG A 66 13.16 11.05 -8.67
CA ARG A 66 14.07 9.90 -8.71
C ARG A 66 15.43 10.27 -8.12
N GLY A 67 15.93 9.43 -7.22
CA GLY A 67 17.20 9.63 -6.51
C GLY A 67 17.09 10.28 -5.13
N ARG A 68 15.88 10.68 -4.69
CA ARG A 68 15.62 11.26 -3.36
C ARG A 68 14.96 10.30 -2.36
N GLY A 69 14.86 9.01 -2.69
CA GLY A 69 14.17 8.01 -1.87
C GLY A 69 12.63 8.13 -1.91
N LEU A 70 12.09 8.76 -2.95
CA LEU A 70 10.65 8.91 -3.18
C LEU A 70 10.20 7.99 -4.33
N GLU A 71 9.07 7.33 -4.15
CA GLU A 71 8.40 6.54 -5.19
C GLU A 71 7.02 7.13 -5.44
N PHE A 72 6.70 7.41 -6.69
CA PHE A 72 5.38 7.92 -7.08
C PHE A 72 4.66 6.88 -7.93
N ILE A 73 3.46 6.54 -7.51
CA ILE A 73 2.57 5.60 -8.18
C ILE A 73 1.34 6.40 -8.61
N ALA A 74 1.24 6.69 -9.90
CA ALA A 74 0.11 7.44 -10.47
C ALA A 74 -1.20 6.66 -10.30
N GLU A 75 -1.17 5.37 -10.62
CA GLU A 75 -2.30 4.45 -10.50
C GLU A 75 -1.82 3.15 -9.86
N ALA A 76 -2.42 2.80 -8.73
CA ALA A 76 -2.08 1.59 -8.01
C ALA A 76 -2.82 0.38 -8.62
N ASP A 77 -2.18 -0.33 -9.54
CA ASP A 77 -2.65 -1.62 -10.02
C ASP A 77 -2.21 -2.73 -9.05
N VAL A 78 -3.00 -2.91 -8.00
CA VAL A 78 -2.82 -3.99 -7.03
C VAL A 78 -4.05 -4.90 -6.99
N PRO A 79 -3.85 -6.23 -6.92
CA PRO A 79 -4.96 -7.16 -6.77
C PRO A 79 -5.66 -6.91 -5.43
N ASP A 80 -6.97 -7.13 -5.40
CA ASP A 80 -7.72 -7.02 -4.16
C ASP A 80 -7.19 -8.04 -3.14
N ALA A 81 -7.02 -7.60 -1.90
CA ALA A 81 -6.48 -8.44 -0.84
C ALA A 81 -7.61 -8.97 0.05
N GLY A 82 -7.61 -10.28 0.26
CA GLY A 82 -8.55 -10.93 1.18
C GLY A 82 -8.33 -10.49 2.63
N GLY A 83 -9.43 -10.38 3.37
CA GLY A 83 -9.39 -10.11 4.82
C GLY A 83 -9.07 -8.66 5.18
N LEU A 84 -9.37 -7.68 4.33
CA LEU A 84 -9.24 -6.25 4.63
C LEU A 84 -10.59 -5.52 4.52
N ASP A 85 -11.70 -6.20 4.79
CA ASP A 85 -13.08 -5.72 4.59
C ASP A 85 -13.41 -4.48 5.46
N LEU A 86 -13.01 -4.45 6.73
CA LEU A 86 -13.24 -3.29 7.59
C LEU A 86 -12.39 -2.09 7.18
N LEU A 87 -11.16 -2.35 6.72
CA LEU A 87 -10.29 -1.32 6.16
C LEU A 87 -10.89 -0.78 4.86
N ASP A 88 -11.38 -1.64 3.97
CA ASP A 88 -12.02 -1.27 2.71
C ASP A 88 -13.28 -0.42 2.92
N GLU A 89 -14.10 -0.76 3.91
CA GLU A 89 -15.27 0.04 4.30
C GLU A 89 -14.84 1.44 4.78
N SER A 90 -13.80 1.52 5.61
CA SER A 90 -13.29 2.80 6.10
C SER A 90 -12.71 3.65 4.97
N LEU A 91 -11.94 3.05 4.08
CA LEU A 91 -11.38 3.71 2.90
C LEU A 91 -12.48 4.22 1.96
N SER A 92 -13.56 3.47 1.79
CA SER A 92 -14.72 3.89 0.99
C SER A 92 -15.38 5.14 1.58
N LYS A 93 -15.49 5.22 2.91
CA LYS A 93 -15.99 6.42 3.62
C LYS A 93 -15.06 7.61 3.41
N VAL A 94 -13.75 7.42 3.54
CA VAL A 94 -12.76 8.49 3.30
C VAL A 94 -12.82 8.97 1.84
N ALA A 95 -12.89 8.06 0.88
CA ALA A 95 -12.99 8.38 -0.54
C ALA A 95 -14.22 9.25 -0.87
N SER A 96 -15.35 9.00 -0.21
CA SER A 96 -16.57 9.81 -0.39
C SER A 96 -16.40 11.29 -0.01
N LEU A 97 -15.45 11.59 0.87
CA LEU A 97 -15.13 12.95 1.32
C LEU A 97 -14.26 13.72 0.31
N LEU A 98 -13.81 13.09 -0.77
CA LEU A 98 -13.17 13.79 -1.89
C LEU A 98 -14.18 14.47 -2.83
N SER A 99 -15.48 14.22 -2.64
CA SER A 99 -16.53 14.80 -3.48
C SER A 99 -16.71 16.31 -3.25
N PRO A 100 -17.03 17.10 -4.29
CA PRO A 100 -17.36 18.52 -4.15
C PRO A 100 -18.54 18.77 -3.20
N GLU A 101 -19.47 17.82 -3.09
CA GLU A 101 -20.60 17.86 -2.16
C GLU A 101 -20.14 17.87 -0.70
N ALA A 102 -19.13 17.07 -0.36
CA ALA A 102 -18.57 17.05 0.99
C ALA A 102 -18.03 18.42 1.40
N GLU A 103 -17.38 19.13 0.47
CA GLU A 103 -16.90 20.50 0.68
C GLU A 103 -18.06 21.49 0.91
N LYS A 104 -19.15 21.38 0.15
CA LYS A 104 -20.36 22.22 0.34
C LYS A 104 -20.99 22.05 1.72
N TYR A 105 -20.91 20.85 2.30
CA TYR A 105 -21.37 20.57 3.65
C TYR A 105 -20.38 20.99 4.75
N GLY A 106 -19.21 21.53 4.38
CA GLY A 106 -18.16 21.91 5.33
C GLY A 106 -17.50 20.71 6.01
N LEU A 107 -17.60 19.52 5.42
CA LEU A 107 -16.95 18.32 5.94
C LEU A 107 -15.45 18.42 5.70
N LYS A 108 -14.67 18.13 6.74
CA LYS A 108 -13.21 18.14 6.65
C LYS A 108 -12.70 16.80 6.16
N PHE A 109 -11.76 16.85 5.23
CA PHE A 109 -11.05 15.66 4.80
C PHE A 109 -10.15 15.13 5.95
N PRO A 110 -10.18 13.82 6.24
CA PRO A 110 -9.38 13.23 7.31
C PRO A 110 -7.89 13.31 7.00
N LYS A 111 -7.06 13.35 8.05
CA LYS A 111 -5.61 13.49 7.98
C LYS A 111 -4.92 12.19 7.61
N GLY A 112 -5.38 11.05 8.10
CA GLY A 112 -4.74 9.79 7.77
C GLY A 112 -4.96 8.64 8.74
N MET A 113 -4.29 7.53 8.44
CA MET A 113 -4.27 6.35 9.29
C MET A 113 -2.86 5.79 9.53
N ILE A 114 -2.71 5.08 10.64
CA ILE A 114 -1.59 4.18 10.90
C ILE A 114 -2.03 2.74 10.62
N LEU A 115 -1.28 2.03 9.80
CA LEU A 115 -1.37 0.59 9.62
C LEU A 115 -0.34 -0.06 10.54
N TRP A 116 -0.80 -0.67 11.62
CA TRP A 116 0.05 -1.28 12.62
C TRP A 116 -0.13 -2.80 12.64
N GLY A 117 0.96 -3.56 12.72
CA GLY A 117 0.87 -5.00 12.90
C GLY A 117 2.18 -5.69 12.61
N PRO A 118 2.22 -7.03 12.74
CA PRO A 118 3.42 -7.81 12.48
C PRO A 118 3.98 -7.63 11.05
N PRO A 119 5.29 -7.82 10.83
CA PRO A 119 5.86 -7.76 9.49
C PRO A 119 5.28 -8.85 8.59
N GLY A 120 5.11 -8.55 7.30
CA GLY A 120 4.61 -9.53 6.31
C GLY A 120 3.09 -9.69 6.25
N THR A 121 2.30 -8.96 7.04
CA THR A 121 0.81 -9.01 7.04
C THR A 121 0.15 -8.17 5.94
N GLY A 122 0.92 -7.61 5.01
CA GLY A 122 0.35 -6.87 3.86
C GLY A 122 0.08 -5.38 4.12
N LYS A 123 0.70 -4.77 5.13
CA LYS A 123 0.55 -3.34 5.43
C LYS A 123 0.93 -2.43 4.25
N SER A 124 2.08 -2.65 3.61
CA SER A 124 2.50 -1.88 2.43
C SER A 124 1.58 -2.11 1.22
N LEU A 125 1.02 -3.32 1.07
CA LEU A 125 0.00 -3.62 0.06
C LEU A 125 -1.31 -2.86 0.34
N SER A 126 -1.69 -2.78 1.62
CA SER A 126 -2.89 -2.05 2.07
C SER A 126 -2.81 -0.56 1.77
N ALA A 127 -1.62 0.05 1.87
CA ALA A 127 -1.41 1.44 1.46
C ALA A 127 -1.64 1.65 -0.04
N LYS A 128 -1.19 0.71 -0.88
CA LYS A 128 -1.44 0.74 -2.33
C LYS A 128 -2.92 0.52 -2.65
N LEU A 129 -3.59 -0.36 -1.92
CA LEU A 129 -5.04 -0.55 -2.03
C LEU A 129 -5.82 0.71 -1.67
N ALA A 130 -5.38 1.47 -0.66
CA ALA A 130 -5.99 2.76 -0.33
C ALA A 130 -5.95 3.73 -1.53
N ALA A 131 -4.83 3.81 -2.23
CA ALA A 131 -4.68 4.67 -3.41
C ALA A 131 -5.60 4.22 -4.56
N LYS A 132 -5.62 2.91 -4.84
CA LYS A 132 -6.52 2.31 -5.83
C LYS A 132 -7.98 2.62 -5.49
N LYS A 133 -8.38 2.45 -4.24
CA LYS A 133 -9.77 2.62 -3.77
C LYS A 133 -10.22 4.07 -3.82
N MET A 134 -9.34 5.00 -3.46
CA MET A 134 -9.63 6.43 -3.48
C MET A 134 -9.50 7.03 -4.89
N GLY A 135 -8.87 6.33 -5.84
CA GLY A 135 -8.64 6.83 -7.19
C GLY A 135 -7.67 8.01 -7.22
N VAL A 136 -6.68 8.02 -6.33
CA VAL A 136 -5.70 9.11 -6.21
C VAL A 136 -4.27 8.58 -6.27
N PRO A 137 -3.30 9.40 -6.73
CA PRO A 137 -1.90 9.00 -6.74
C PRO A 137 -1.36 8.72 -5.34
N LEU A 138 -0.38 7.83 -5.26
CA LEU A 138 0.36 7.51 -4.04
C LEU A 138 1.80 8.01 -4.16
N LEU A 139 2.21 8.86 -3.21
CA LEU A 139 3.59 9.28 -3.02
C LEU A 139 4.16 8.56 -1.81
N ALA A 140 5.01 7.57 -2.05
CA ALA A 140 5.73 6.85 -1.00
C ALA A 140 7.04 7.56 -0.66
N ALA A 141 7.30 7.68 0.64
CA ALA A 141 8.50 8.26 1.20
C ALA A 141 9.04 7.39 2.34
N ASP A 142 10.36 7.30 2.43
CA ASP A 142 11.06 6.64 3.54
C ASP A 142 11.54 7.70 4.56
N TRP A 143 11.01 7.62 5.78
CA TRP A 143 11.36 8.58 6.83
C TRP A 143 12.86 8.51 7.21
N GLY A 144 13.44 7.31 7.20
CA GLY A 144 14.87 7.10 7.46
C GLY A 144 15.77 7.85 6.47
N SER A 145 15.44 7.79 5.18
CA SER A 145 16.14 8.49 4.10
C SER A 145 16.08 10.01 4.25
N ILE A 146 14.97 10.56 4.75
CA ILE A 146 14.84 11.99 5.01
C ILE A 146 15.72 12.40 6.19
N VAL A 147 15.65 11.66 7.30
CA VAL A 147 16.44 11.93 8.51
C VAL A 147 17.94 11.83 8.20
N GLY A 148 18.35 10.81 7.44
CA GLY A 148 19.74 10.56 7.05
C GLY A 148 20.25 11.42 5.89
N SER A 149 19.40 12.29 5.31
CA SER A 149 19.80 13.20 4.24
C SER A 149 20.83 14.23 4.73
N SER A 150 21.67 14.72 3.81
CA SER A 150 22.63 15.80 4.11
C SER A 150 21.95 17.12 4.49
N LYS A 151 20.71 17.34 4.02
CA LYS A 151 19.88 18.52 4.31
C LYS A 151 18.47 18.08 4.69
N PRO A 152 18.28 17.50 5.89
CA PRO A 152 17.03 16.83 6.26
C PRO A 152 15.83 17.79 6.30
N ASP A 153 16.03 19.02 6.79
CA ASP A 153 14.97 20.03 6.84
C ASP A 153 14.51 20.48 5.44
N LEU A 154 15.44 20.56 4.48
CA LEU A 154 15.12 20.88 3.09
C LEU A 154 14.41 19.70 2.42
N ALA A 155 14.91 18.48 2.62
CA ALA A 155 14.30 17.28 2.07
C ALA A 155 12.84 17.09 2.54
N LEU A 156 12.58 17.28 3.84
CA LEU A 156 11.23 17.24 4.38
C LEU A 156 10.36 18.36 3.78
N ARG A 157 10.89 19.60 3.71
CA ARG A 157 10.13 20.73 3.14
C ARG A 157 9.72 20.49 1.69
N GLU A 158 10.67 20.05 0.87
CA GLU A 158 10.44 19.75 -0.56
C GLU A 158 9.43 18.61 -0.75
N LEU A 159 9.50 17.57 0.09
CA LEU A 159 8.51 16.49 0.06
C LEU A 159 7.10 17.00 0.40
N LEU A 160 6.97 17.82 1.45
CA LEU A 160 5.67 18.33 1.88
C LEU A 160 5.08 19.31 0.85
N GLU A 161 5.90 20.20 0.29
CA GLU A 161 5.51 21.09 -0.81
C GLU A 161 5.05 20.29 -2.04
N LEU A 162 5.79 19.23 -2.39
CA LEU A 162 5.42 18.32 -3.47
C LEU A 162 4.13 17.56 -3.18
N THR A 163 3.92 17.11 -1.95
CA THR A 163 2.70 16.39 -1.57
C THR A 163 1.48 17.31 -1.74
N GLN A 164 1.61 18.59 -1.34
CA GLN A 164 0.56 19.60 -1.57
C GLN A 164 0.33 19.85 -3.06
N ALA A 165 1.40 19.91 -3.86
CA ALA A 165 1.34 20.03 -5.30
C ALA A 165 0.58 18.88 -5.99
N LEU A 166 0.61 17.68 -5.41
CA LEU A 166 -0.02 16.47 -5.95
C LEU A 166 -1.44 16.24 -5.44
N SER A 167 -1.95 17.09 -4.56
CA SER A 167 -3.28 16.94 -3.98
C SER A 167 -4.39 16.94 -5.05
N PRO A 168 -5.40 16.04 -4.98
CA PRO A 168 -5.62 15.02 -3.96
C PRO A 168 -4.67 13.81 -4.10
N THR A 169 -4.04 13.38 -3.01
CA THR A 169 -3.03 12.30 -3.03
C THR A 169 -2.93 11.57 -1.69
N ILE A 170 -2.36 10.37 -1.71
CA ILE A 170 -1.90 9.68 -0.51
C ILE A 170 -0.41 9.92 -0.29
N LEU A 171 -0.04 10.42 0.89
CA LEU A 171 1.34 10.41 1.37
C LEU A 171 1.58 9.15 2.19
N TYR A 172 2.39 8.24 1.66
CA TYR A 172 2.67 6.94 2.27
C TYR A 172 4.05 6.92 2.92
N TRP A 173 4.10 6.63 4.22
CA TRP A 173 5.31 6.40 4.99
C TRP A 173 5.49 4.90 5.25
N ASP A 174 6.46 4.28 4.57
CA ASP A 174 6.81 2.87 4.83
C ASP A 174 7.69 2.75 6.08
N ASP A 175 7.48 1.67 6.85
CA ASP A 175 8.20 1.36 8.09
C ASP A 175 8.52 2.60 8.96
N PHE A 176 7.52 3.44 9.17
CA PHE A 176 7.67 4.79 9.71
C PHE A 176 8.37 4.78 11.08
N ASP A 177 8.15 3.74 11.89
CA ASP A 177 8.78 3.54 13.19
C ASP A 177 10.30 3.37 13.15
N LYS A 178 10.87 2.89 12.03
CA LYS A 178 12.32 2.67 11.92
C LYS A 178 13.13 3.94 12.00
N GLY A 179 12.65 5.06 11.44
CA GLY A 179 13.37 6.34 11.54
C GLY A 179 13.25 7.04 12.90
N PHE A 180 12.57 6.41 13.86
CA PHE A 180 12.55 6.78 15.28
C PHE A 180 13.42 5.85 16.14
N ALA A 181 14.08 4.86 15.54
CA ALA A 181 15.12 4.08 16.22
C ALA A 181 16.22 5.03 16.69
N GLY A 182 16.52 5.02 18.00
CA GLY A 182 17.48 5.96 18.58
C GLY A 182 16.90 7.33 18.95
N TRP A 183 15.57 7.51 19.01
CA TRP A 183 14.93 8.73 19.54
C TRP A 183 15.49 9.20 20.90
N ASN A 184 15.93 8.27 21.74
CA ASN A 184 16.52 8.53 23.07
C ASN A 184 18.05 8.75 23.04
N SER A 185 18.69 8.75 21.88
CA SER A 185 20.12 9.02 21.71
C SER A 185 20.39 10.50 21.51
N ASN A 186 21.47 11.03 22.11
CA ASN A 186 21.72 12.48 22.16
C ASN A 186 22.16 13.11 20.83
N ALA A 187 22.67 12.35 19.85
CA ALA A 187 23.16 12.90 18.57
C ALA A 187 22.08 12.89 17.47
N ASP A 188 21.55 11.71 17.13
CA ASP A 188 20.58 11.55 16.04
C ASP A 188 19.13 11.85 16.47
N GLY A 189 18.81 11.68 17.77
CA GLY A 189 17.48 11.96 18.31
C GLY A 189 17.05 13.42 18.20
N GLY A 190 18.01 14.36 18.19
CA GLY A 190 17.72 15.80 18.05
C GLY A 190 17.21 16.18 16.65
N VAL A 191 17.76 15.58 15.59
CA VAL A 191 17.31 15.80 14.21
C VAL A 191 15.93 15.19 14.00
N SER A 192 15.75 13.92 14.39
CA SER A 192 14.48 13.22 14.26
C SER A 192 13.36 13.99 15.00
N ARG A 193 13.59 14.42 16.26
CA ARG A 193 12.60 15.20 17.03
C ARG A 193 12.23 16.53 16.38
N ARG A 194 13.22 17.27 15.84
CA ARG A 194 12.96 18.53 15.13
C ARG A 194 12.10 18.30 13.88
N LEU A 195 12.43 17.30 13.06
CA LEU A 195 11.69 16.97 11.84
C LEU A 195 10.28 16.47 12.14
N SER A 196 10.10 15.65 13.18
CA SER A 196 8.77 15.22 13.64
C SER A 196 7.91 16.40 14.06
N GLY A 197 8.49 17.39 14.75
CA GLY A 197 7.80 18.65 15.07
C GLY A 197 7.32 19.39 13.82
N LYS A 198 8.16 19.47 12.78
CA LYS A 198 7.78 20.09 11.49
C LYS A 198 6.67 19.32 10.78
N LEU A 199 6.76 18.00 10.74
CA LEU A 199 5.70 17.15 10.18
C LEU A 199 4.37 17.34 10.94
N LEU A 200 4.43 17.35 12.28
CA LEU A 200 3.28 17.59 13.16
C LEU A 200 2.60 18.94 12.91
N THR A 201 3.39 20.00 12.78
CA THR A 201 2.89 21.34 12.46
C THR A 201 2.23 21.33 11.09
N TRP A 202 2.90 20.76 10.08
CA TRP A 202 2.36 20.68 8.73
C TRP A 202 1.03 19.91 8.67
N MET A 203 0.95 18.74 9.33
CA MET A 203 -0.28 17.92 9.42
C MET A 203 -1.46 18.72 9.97
N GLN A 204 -1.22 19.67 10.88
CA GLN A 204 -2.27 20.53 11.46
C GLN A 204 -2.68 21.66 10.53
N GLU A 205 -1.71 22.27 9.84
CA GLU A 205 -1.91 23.52 9.10
C GLU A 205 -2.48 23.30 7.69
N HIS A 206 -2.07 22.23 6.98
CA HIS A 206 -2.50 22.03 5.60
C HIS A 206 -4.02 21.78 5.49
N GLN A 207 -4.64 22.36 4.45
CA GLN A 207 -6.07 22.23 4.15
C GLN A 207 -6.34 21.38 2.89
N TYR A 208 -5.28 20.89 2.24
CA TYR A 208 -5.40 20.07 1.03
C TYR A 208 -5.93 18.66 1.34
N PRO A 209 -6.71 18.03 0.43
CA PRO A 209 -7.17 16.65 0.53
C PRO A 209 -6.01 15.64 0.34
N ILE A 210 -5.14 15.60 1.36
CA ILE A 210 -3.99 14.70 1.46
C ILE A 210 -4.28 13.69 2.56
N TYR A 211 -4.26 12.41 2.22
CA TYR A 211 -4.47 11.34 3.19
C TYR A 211 -3.13 10.67 3.52
N ILE A 212 -2.71 10.71 4.79
CA ILE A 212 -1.42 10.17 5.20
C ILE A 212 -1.60 8.72 5.64
N VAL A 213 -0.83 7.80 5.08
CA VAL A 213 -0.81 6.39 5.49
C VAL A 213 0.57 6.08 6.03
N ALA A 214 0.67 5.62 7.28
CA ALA A 214 1.95 5.23 7.86
C ALA A 214 1.93 3.76 8.27
N THR A 215 2.87 2.95 7.80
CA THR A 215 3.00 1.55 8.24
C THR A 215 3.98 1.44 9.38
N VAL A 216 3.61 0.71 10.42
CA VAL A 216 4.36 0.63 11.67
C VAL A 216 4.40 -0.81 12.17
N ASN A 217 5.56 -1.26 12.64
CA ASN A 217 5.66 -2.55 13.32
C ASN A 217 5.64 -2.37 14.85
N ARG A 218 6.27 -1.31 15.36
CA ARG A 218 6.41 -0.99 16.78
C ARG A 218 5.79 0.38 17.09
N LEU A 219 4.51 0.40 17.44
CA LEU A 219 3.80 1.67 17.65
C LEU A 219 4.42 2.50 18.79
N GLY A 220 4.92 1.87 19.85
CA GLY A 220 5.58 2.54 20.96
C GLY A 220 6.89 3.27 20.62
N MET A 221 7.43 3.09 19.42
CA MET A 221 8.59 3.87 18.93
C MET A 221 8.19 5.26 18.45
N LEU A 222 6.92 5.46 18.09
CA LEU A 222 6.43 6.75 17.62
C LEU A 222 6.15 7.68 18.81
N PRO A 223 6.47 8.99 18.67
CA PRO A 223 6.02 10.01 19.61
C PRO A 223 4.49 10.00 19.77
N PRO A 224 3.95 10.03 21.01
CA PRO A 224 2.51 10.05 21.25
C PRO A 224 1.78 11.21 20.55
N GLU A 225 2.47 12.34 20.36
CA GLU A 225 1.95 13.51 19.65
C GLU A 225 1.67 13.20 18.18
N LEU A 226 2.50 12.37 17.53
CA LEU A 226 2.29 11.93 16.15
C LEU A 226 1.13 10.96 16.04
N ILE A 227 1.05 9.99 16.95
CA ILE A 227 -0.03 9.00 16.98
C ILE A 227 -1.40 9.71 17.06
N ARG A 228 -1.52 10.73 17.92
CA ARG A 228 -2.75 11.53 18.11
C ARG A 228 -3.15 12.42 16.92
N ARG A 229 -2.32 12.51 15.86
CA ARG A 229 -2.64 13.27 14.65
C ARG A 229 -3.23 12.43 13.53
N PHE A 230 -3.13 11.11 13.64
CA PHE A 230 -3.85 10.21 12.75
C PHE A 230 -5.27 10.02 13.29
N ASP A 231 -6.24 9.95 12.38
CA ASP A 231 -7.65 9.76 12.73
C ASP A 231 -7.93 8.31 13.12
N ASP A 232 -7.26 7.38 12.44
CA ASP A 232 -7.43 5.95 12.62
C ASP A 232 -6.12 5.21 12.85
N ILE A 233 -6.17 4.16 13.67
CA ILE A 233 -5.11 3.18 13.80
C ILE A 233 -5.73 1.82 13.50
N PHE A 234 -5.33 1.21 12.39
CA PHE A 234 -5.76 -0.11 11.98
C PHE A 234 -4.73 -1.15 12.37
N PHE A 235 -5.18 -2.19 13.07
CA PHE A 235 -4.39 -3.37 13.36
C PHE A 235 -4.55 -4.40 12.22
N VAL A 236 -3.45 -4.66 11.50
CA VAL A 236 -3.37 -5.61 10.40
C VAL A 236 -2.65 -6.87 10.89
N ASP A 237 -3.44 -7.85 11.32
CA ASP A 237 -2.94 -9.14 11.82
C ASP A 237 -2.90 -10.21 10.72
N LEU A 238 -2.65 -11.46 11.12
CA LEU A 238 -2.82 -12.62 10.27
C LEU A 238 -4.24 -12.66 9.69
N PRO A 239 -4.36 -12.92 8.38
CA PRO A 239 -5.65 -13.16 7.74
C PRO A 239 -6.36 -14.37 8.35
N HIS A 240 -7.68 -14.33 8.35
CA HIS A 240 -8.53 -15.48 8.67
C HIS A 240 -8.48 -16.53 7.54
N GLU A 241 -9.09 -17.71 7.75
CA GLU A 241 -8.95 -18.87 6.86
C GLU A 241 -9.48 -18.57 5.44
N GLY A 242 -10.62 -17.87 5.33
CA GLY A 242 -11.14 -17.39 4.04
C GLY A 242 -10.19 -16.46 3.29
N ALA A 243 -9.58 -15.50 3.97
CA ALA A 243 -8.62 -14.58 3.38
C ALA A 243 -7.31 -15.29 3.01
N MET A 244 -6.86 -16.24 3.84
CA MET A 244 -5.72 -17.10 3.52
C MET A 244 -5.95 -17.93 2.25
N TYR A 245 -7.15 -18.47 2.07
CA TYR A 245 -7.52 -19.17 0.84
C TYR A 245 -7.38 -18.27 -0.40
N GLU A 246 -7.84 -17.02 -0.33
CA GLU A 246 -7.69 -16.06 -1.43
C GLU A 246 -6.22 -15.74 -1.71
N ILE A 247 -5.42 -15.53 -0.66
CA ILE A 247 -3.97 -15.29 -0.76
C ILE A 247 -3.27 -16.48 -1.42
N PHE A 248 -3.58 -17.71 -1.01
CA PHE A 248 -3.03 -18.91 -1.65
C PHE A 248 -3.37 -18.94 -3.14
N ASN A 249 -4.64 -18.76 -3.50
CA ASN A 249 -5.07 -18.77 -4.90
C ASN A 249 -4.36 -17.69 -5.73
N LEU A 250 -4.18 -16.49 -5.17
CA LEU A 250 -3.45 -15.40 -5.82
C LEU A 250 -2.00 -15.78 -6.13
N HIS A 251 -1.31 -16.45 -5.20
CA HIS A 251 0.07 -16.89 -5.41
C HIS A 251 0.16 -18.12 -6.31
N LEU A 252 -0.76 -19.08 -6.19
CA LEU A 252 -0.79 -20.30 -7.00
C LEU A 252 -1.02 -19.98 -8.48
N LYS A 253 -1.93 -19.05 -8.79
CA LYS A 253 -2.20 -18.56 -10.15
C LYS A 253 -0.96 -18.07 -10.89
N LYS A 254 0.07 -17.59 -10.18
CA LYS A 254 1.30 -17.10 -10.82
C LYS A 254 2.08 -18.23 -11.49
N TYR A 255 2.13 -19.40 -10.87
CA TYR A 255 3.00 -20.51 -11.29
C TYR A 255 2.25 -21.71 -11.88
N PHE A 256 1.00 -21.93 -11.46
CA PHE A 256 0.25 -23.15 -11.75
C PHE A 256 -1.00 -22.82 -12.58
N PRO A 257 -1.03 -23.15 -13.88
CA PRO A 257 -2.14 -22.82 -14.79
C PRO A 257 -3.50 -23.34 -14.34
N GLU A 258 -3.53 -24.48 -13.64
CA GLU A 258 -4.75 -25.10 -13.11
C GLU A 258 -5.53 -24.20 -12.14
N PHE A 259 -4.89 -23.16 -11.56
CA PHE A 259 -5.56 -22.19 -10.69
C PHE A 259 -6.03 -20.92 -11.43
N ARG A 260 -5.61 -20.69 -12.69
CA ARG A 260 -5.91 -19.45 -13.45
C ARG A 260 -7.34 -19.39 -13.99
N ASN A 261 -7.81 -20.50 -14.53
CA ASN A 261 -9.05 -20.57 -15.33
C ASN A 261 -10.15 -21.43 -14.70
N ALA A 262 -9.99 -21.80 -13.43
CA ALA A 262 -10.90 -22.72 -12.79
C ALA A 262 -12.08 -21.96 -12.17
N SER A 263 -13.29 -22.24 -12.65
CA SER A 263 -14.55 -21.78 -12.04
C SER A 263 -14.74 -22.32 -10.63
N GLU A 264 -14.09 -23.46 -10.33
CA GLU A 264 -14.01 -24.07 -9.01
C GLU A 264 -12.56 -24.44 -8.71
N SER A 265 -12.19 -24.52 -7.43
CA SER A 265 -10.82 -24.88 -7.06
C SER A 265 -10.48 -26.31 -7.50
N PRO A 266 -9.26 -26.58 -8.00
CA PRO A 266 -8.84 -27.94 -8.37
C PRO A 266 -8.69 -28.88 -7.16
N TRP A 267 -8.71 -28.33 -5.93
CA TRP A 267 -8.64 -29.10 -4.69
C TRP A 267 -9.97 -29.09 -3.95
N THR A 268 -10.24 -30.19 -3.25
CA THR A 268 -11.41 -30.35 -2.37
C THR A 268 -11.34 -29.40 -1.18
N ASP A 269 -12.49 -29.07 -0.59
CA ASP A 269 -12.51 -28.21 0.59
C ASP A 269 -11.77 -28.83 1.78
N ASP A 270 -11.69 -30.17 1.88
CA ASP A 270 -10.94 -30.85 2.94
C ASP A 270 -9.42 -30.72 2.76
N GLU A 271 -8.93 -30.83 1.52
CA GLU A 271 -7.52 -30.54 1.20
C GLU A 271 -7.16 -29.10 1.55
N TRP A 272 -8.05 -28.16 1.24
CA TRP A 272 -7.89 -26.76 1.63
C TRP A 272 -7.88 -26.59 3.15
N ARG A 273 -8.81 -27.20 3.89
CA ARG A 273 -8.85 -27.11 5.35
C ARG A 273 -7.56 -27.63 5.99
N ILE A 274 -6.99 -28.71 5.46
CA ILE A 274 -5.70 -29.23 5.92
C ILE A 274 -4.59 -28.21 5.68
N LEU A 275 -4.50 -27.67 4.46
CA LEU A 275 -3.47 -26.69 4.10
C LEU A 275 -3.57 -25.42 4.94
N LEU A 276 -4.77 -24.85 5.04
CA LEU A 276 -5.06 -23.63 5.79
C LEU A 276 -4.70 -23.80 7.27
N ARG A 277 -5.06 -24.94 7.87
CA ARG A 277 -4.64 -25.29 9.24
C ARG A 277 -3.13 -25.33 9.41
N ASP A 278 -2.40 -25.93 8.47
CA ASP A 278 -0.94 -26.04 8.53
C ASP A 278 -0.24 -24.67 8.42
N TYR A 279 -0.86 -23.72 7.71
CA TYR A 279 -0.35 -22.37 7.47
C TYR A 279 -0.98 -21.29 8.37
N ARG A 280 -1.82 -21.65 9.35
CA ARG A 280 -2.55 -20.69 10.20
C ARG A 280 -1.68 -19.62 10.86
N LEU A 281 -0.43 -19.95 11.19
CA LEU A 281 0.52 -19.03 11.82
C LEU A 281 1.45 -18.33 10.81
N CYS A 282 1.28 -18.57 9.52
CA CYS A 282 2.12 -17.99 8.47
C CYS A 282 1.55 -16.65 8.02
N THR A 283 2.45 -15.70 7.80
CA THR A 283 2.10 -14.43 7.17
C THR A 283 1.78 -14.60 5.68
N PRO A 284 1.00 -13.69 5.07
CA PRO A 284 0.82 -13.64 3.61
C PRO A 284 2.14 -13.69 2.83
N ALA A 285 3.17 -12.99 3.31
CA ALA A 285 4.50 -13.00 2.69
C ALA A 285 5.18 -14.40 2.77
N GLU A 286 5.02 -15.11 3.88
CA GLU A 286 5.54 -16.49 4.02
C GLU A 286 4.79 -17.47 3.12
N VAL A 287 3.47 -17.33 3.00
CA VAL A 287 2.66 -18.12 2.05
C VAL A 287 3.15 -17.90 0.61
N GLY A 288 3.29 -16.66 0.18
CA GLY A 288 3.79 -16.34 -1.15
C GLY A 288 5.19 -16.91 -1.42
N ASN A 289 6.08 -16.86 -0.42
CA ASN A 289 7.40 -17.46 -0.51
C ASN A 289 7.36 -19.00 -0.57
N ALA A 290 6.49 -19.63 0.21
CA ALA A 290 6.34 -21.09 0.21
C ALA A 290 5.82 -21.59 -1.15
N VAL A 291 4.83 -20.91 -1.73
CA VAL A 291 4.31 -21.23 -3.07
C VAL A 291 5.39 -21.07 -4.14
N ARG A 292 6.17 -19.98 -4.10
CA ARG A 292 7.29 -19.78 -5.03
C ARG A 292 8.34 -20.89 -4.92
N LYS A 293 8.79 -21.21 -3.69
CA LYS A 293 9.77 -22.28 -3.44
C LYS A 293 9.24 -23.65 -3.87
N CYS A 294 7.95 -23.90 -3.68
CA CYS A 294 7.29 -25.10 -4.16
C CYS A 294 7.41 -25.23 -5.69
N ALA A 295 7.13 -24.15 -6.43
CA ALA A 295 7.28 -24.13 -7.89
C ALA A 295 8.72 -24.36 -8.34
N GLU A 296 9.70 -23.75 -7.66
CA GLU A 296 11.14 -23.95 -7.93
C GLU A 296 11.56 -25.40 -7.71
N GLU A 297 11.12 -26.03 -6.63
CA GLU A 297 11.42 -27.42 -6.30
C GLU A 297 10.77 -28.41 -7.30
N ILE A 298 9.51 -28.18 -7.66
CA ILE A 298 8.81 -29.00 -8.67
C ILE A 298 9.57 -28.92 -10.01
N TYR A 299 9.93 -27.71 -10.44
CA TYR A 299 10.70 -27.52 -11.67
C TYR A 299 12.05 -28.22 -11.63
N TYR A 300 12.78 -28.11 -10.51
CA TYR A 300 14.07 -28.80 -10.33
C TYR A 300 13.90 -30.33 -10.37
N ARG A 301 12.94 -30.86 -9.63
CA ARG A 301 12.61 -32.30 -9.59
C ARG A 301 12.30 -32.85 -10.98
N ASP A 302 11.47 -32.16 -11.75
CA ASP A 302 11.08 -32.59 -13.09
C ASP A 302 12.28 -32.58 -14.05
N ARG A 303 13.09 -31.51 -14.00
CA ARG A 303 14.35 -31.42 -14.77
C ARG A 303 15.32 -32.56 -14.49
N VAL A 304 15.55 -32.89 -13.21
CA VAL A 304 16.45 -33.98 -12.81
C VAL A 304 15.94 -35.34 -13.27
N GLN A 305 14.61 -35.52 -13.32
CA GLN A 305 13.97 -36.74 -13.85
C GLN A 305 13.93 -36.79 -15.39
N GLY A 306 14.53 -35.82 -16.08
CA GLY A 306 14.47 -35.71 -17.54
C GLY A 306 13.07 -35.36 -18.08
N LYS A 307 12.15 -34.96 -17.21
CA LYS A 307 10.82 -34.48 -17.59
C LYS A 307 10.91 -33.00 -17.94
N GLN A 308 10.16 -32.61 -18.95
CA GLN A 308 10.02 -31.21 -19.36
C GLN A 308 8.53 -30.94 -19.58
N PRO A 309 7.73 -30.90 -18.49
CA PRO A 309 6.30 -30.73 -18.62
C PRO A 309 5.99 -29.32 -19.16
N ASP A 310 4.98 -29.25 -20.02
CA ASP A 310 4.50 -27.97 -20.56
C ASP A 310 3.92 -27.07 -19.46
N GLU A 311 3.43 -27.69 -18.37
CA GLU A 311 2.83 -26.99 -17.23
C GLU A 311 3.29 -27.62 -15.90
N LEU A 312 3.59 -26.76 -14.91
CA LEU A 312 3.86 -27.20 -13.55
C LEU A 312 2.53 -27.58 -12.87
N LYS A 313 2.54 -28.69 -12.11
CA LYS A 313 1.41 -29.14 -11.29
C LYS A 313 1.83 -29.23 -9.84
N VAL A 314 0.97 -28.74 -8.94
CA VAL A 314 1.24 -28.73 -7.50
C VAL A 314 0.25 -29.63 -6.78
N THR A 315 0.77 -30.40 -5.82
CA THR A 315 -0.05 -31.20 -4.92
C THR A 315 -0.11 -30.58 -3.52
N LEU A 316 -1.13 -30.95 -2.75
CA LEU A 316 -1.21 -30.61 -1.32
C LEU A 316 0.07 -31.02 -0.58
N GLN A 317 0.64 -32.19 -0.89
CA GLN A 317 1.86 -32.66 -0.23
C GLN A 317 3.06 -31.76 -0.51
N ASP A 318 3.21 -31.23 -1.73
CA ASP A 318 4.34 -30.36 -2.05
C ASP A 318 4.32 -29.10 -1.18
N LEU A 319 3.15 -28.47 -1.00
CA LEU A 319 3.02 -27.31 -0.11
C LEU A 319 3.20 -27.67 1.37
N ARG A 320 2.65 -28.79 1.83
CA ARG A 320 2.85 -29.25 3.21
C ARG A 320 4.32 -29.53 3.51
N GLN A 321 5.04 -30.15 2.58
CA GLN A 321 6.50 -30.34 2.70
C GLN A 321 7.21 -29.00 2.83
N GLN A 322 6.88 -28.02 1.98
CA GLN A 322 7.45 -26.68 2.06
C GLN A 322 7.16 -26.00 3.40
N ARG A 323 5.96 -26.19 3.97
CA ARG A 323 5.62 -25.68 5.30
C ARG A 323 6.57 -26.18 6.38
N TYR A 324 6.97 -27.45 6.34
CA TYR A 324 7.90 -28.03 7.33
C TYR A 324 9.36 -27.57 7.15
N GLN A 325 9.70 -26.89 6.06
CA GLN A 325 11.06 -26.39 5.83
C GLN A 325 11.36 -25.07 6.54
N PHE A 326 10.36 -24.42 7.16
CA PHE A 326 10.57 -23.16 7.89
C PHE A 326 9.68 -23.03 9.12
N THR A 327 10.14 -22.25 10.08
CA THR A 327 9.36 -21.85 11.25
C THR A 327 8.64 -20.53 10.94
N PRO A 328 7.31 -20.41 11.13
CA PRO A 328 6.60 -19.15 10.88
C PRO A 328 7.14 -18.03 11.77
N SER A 329 7.15 -16.80 11.27
CA SER A 329 7.57 -15.61 12.02
C SER A 329 6.75 -15.44 13.31
N MET A 330 5.47 -15.78 13.27
CA MET A 330 4.55 -15.70 14.41
C MET A 330 4.94 -16.61 15.57
N GLN A 331 5.65 -17.70 15.27
CA GLN A 331 6.18 -18.61 16.28
C GLN A 331 7.61 -18.22 16.68
N ARG A 332 8.42 -17.70 15.76
CA ARG A 332 9.80 -17.27 16.04
C ARG A 332 9.84 -16.05 16.97
N ASP A 333 8.95 -15.10 16.75
CA ASP A 333 8.91 -13.81 17.46
C ASP A 333 7.68 -13.72 18.39
N GLU A 334 7.25 -14.84 18.96
CA GLU A 334 5.98 -14.98 19.70
C GLU A 334 5.81 -13.91 20.79
N GLU A 335 6.83 -13.68 21.64
CA GLU A 335 6.76 -12.68 22.71
C GLU A 335 6.55 -11.25 22.17
N GLN A 336 7.28 -10.89 21.11
CA GLN A 336 7.16 -9.56 20.50
C GLN A 336 5.79 -9.37 19.87
N ILE A 337 5.25 -10.41 19.23
CA ILE A 337 3.96 -10.37 18.56
C ILE A 337 2.82 -10.36 19.58
N LEU A 338 2.95 -11.11 20.67
CA LEU A 338 2.02 -11.06 21.80
C LEU A 338 2.02 -9.66 22.43
N ALA A 339 3.19 -9.05 22.61
CA ALA A 339 3.30 -7.67 23.11
C ALA A 339 2.60 -6.66 22.18
N ILE A 340 2.75 -6.82 20.86
CA ILE A 340 2.05 -6.03 19.85
C ILE A 340 0.52 -6.21 19.99
N ARG A 341 0.03 -7.45 20.06
CA ARG A 341 -1.40 -7.76 20.17
C ARG A 341 -2.02 -7.27 21.48
N ASN A 342 -1.31 -7.39 22.60
CA ASN A 342 -1.79 -6.91 23.90
C ASN A 342 -1.95 -5.38 23.93
N GLN A 343 -1.20 -4.67 23.10
CA GLN A 343 -1.34 -3.23 22.92
C GLN A 343 -2.43 -2.89 21.88
N ALA A 344 -2.92 -3.83 21.08
CA ALA A 344 -3.85 -3.55 19.98
C ALA A 344 -5.27 -3.15 20.43
N THR A 345 -5.55 -3.12 21.73
CA THR A 345 -6.87 -2.80 22.30
C THR A 345 -7.43 -1.44 21.87
N TYR A 346 -6.56 -0.47 21.54
CA TYR A 346 -6.98 0.85 21.06
C TYR A 346 -7.00 0.99 19.53
N ALA A 347 -6.60 -0.05 18.79
CA ALA A 347 -6.60 -0.07 17.34
C ALA A 347 -7.85 -0.78 16.79
N ARG A 348 -8.36 -0.30 15.66
CA ARG A 348 -9.48 -0.92 14.93
C ARG A 348 -8.93 -2.13 14.17
N SER A 349 -9.65 -3.25 14.16
CA SER A 349 -9.26 -4.37 13.29
C SER A 349 -9.37 -3.97 11.82
N ALA A 350 -8.39 -4.35 10.99
CA ALA A 350 -8.49 -4.20 9.54
C ALA A 350 -9.42 -5.26 8.90
N SER A 351 -9.63 -6.38 9.60
CA SER A 351 -10.40 -7.54 9.14
C SER A 351 -11.63 -7.77 10.02
N GLY A 352 -12.76 -8.08 9.39
CA GLY A 352 -13.97 -8.57 10.05
C GLY A 352 -13.90 -10.05 10.42
N PRO A 353 -14.97 -10.60 11.03
CA PRO A 353 -15.05 -12.02 11.32
C PRO A 353 -15.11 -12.84 10.02
N ASP A 354 -14.51 -14.05 10.04
CA ASP A 354 -14.53 -14.94 8.89
C ASP A 354 -15.96 -15.42 8.59
N ARG A 355 -16.49 -15.02 7.44
CA ARG A 355 -17.80 -15.46 6.92
C ARG A 355 -17.67 -16.43 5.74
N SER A 356 -16.46 -16.88 5.44
CA SER A 356 -16.20 -17.79 4.32
C SER A 356 -16.63 -19.23 4.65
N ARG A 357 -16.68 -20.07 3.62
CA ARG A 357 -16.88 -21.52 3.74
C ARG A 357 -15.76 -22.26 4.53
N PHE A 358 -14.66 -21.56 4.81
CA PHE A 358 -13.53 -22.04 5.60
C PHE A 358 -13.51 -21.47 7.02
N SER A 359 -14.53 -20.67 7.39
CA SER A 359 -14.69 -20.20 8.76
C SER A 359 -14.71 -21.37 9.75
N ILE A 360 -14.00 -21.20 10.85
CA ILE A 360 -14.01 -22.17 11.94
C ILE A 360 -15.31 -21.95 12.71
N PRO A 361 -16.20 -22.95 12.80
CA PRO A 361 -17.42 -22.78 13.57
C PRO A 361 -17.08 -22.43 15.02
N LEU A 362 -17.78 -21.45 15.58
CA LEU A 362 -17.72 -21.14 17.00
C LEU A 362 -18.13 -22.40 17.77
N GLN A 363 -17.17 -23.08 18.35
CA GLN A 363 -17.44 -24.21 19.22
C GLN A 363 -17.87 -23.60 20.55
N GLU A 364 -19.19 -23.60 20.82
CA GLU A 364 -19.71 -23.30 22.15
C GLU A 364 -19.11 -24.34 23.10
N LEU A 365 -18.09 -23.95 23.87
CA LEU A 365 -17.36 -24.88 24.74
C LEU A 365 -18.15 -25.28 26.00
N PHE A 366 -19.37 -24.76 26.19
CA PHE A 366 -20.26 -25.17 27.27
C PHE A 366 -21.72 -25.06 26.82
N GLY A 367 -22.38 -26.20 26.64
CA GLY A 367 -23.82 -26.38 26.66
C GLY A 367 -24.23 -27.18 27.88
#